data_AF-A0A7C3X371-F1
#
_entry.id   AF-A0A7C3X371-F1
#
_cell.length_a   1.000
_cell.length_b   1.000
_cell.length_c   1.000
_cell.angle_alpha   90.00
_cell.angle_beta   90.00
_cell.angle_gamma   90.00
#
_symmetry.space_group_name_H-M   'P 1'
#
loop_
_entity.id
_entity.type
_entity.pdbx_description
1 polymer ?
#
loop_
_entity_poly.entity_id
_entity_poly.type
_entity_poly.pdbx_seq_one_letter_code
_entity_poly.pdbx_strand_id
1 'polypeptide(L)' 'MPAPFYVDELRTKIDSLYRLVNVASKRVNQIIKSEKHGFGKKKKPTIIAIDEVMEGKITYRKNEKEDLTEI' A
#
# COMPACT_ATOMS: atom_id res chain seq x y z
N MET A 1 19.68 8.14 0.82
CA MET A 1 18.80 7.17 0.14
C MET A 1 18.01 6.47 1.24
N PRO A 2 16.67 6.39 1.20
CA PRO A 2 15.95 5.59 2.18
C PRO A 2 16.47 4.15 2.11
N ALA A 3 16.53 3.46 3.25
CA ALA A 3 16.99 2.08 3.31
C ALA A 3 16.14 1.20 2.36
N PRO A 4 16.73 0.23 1.66
CA PRO A 4 15.96 -0.69 0.84
C PRO A 4 15.01 -1.50 1.74
N PHE A 5 13.75 -1.65 1.33
CA PHE A 5 12.83 -2.56 2.02
C PHE A 5 13.26 -4.00 1.77
N TYR A 6 13.43 -4.76 2.85
CA TYR A 6 13.64 -6.20 2.77
C TYR A 6 12.28 -6.91 2.80
N VAL A 7 12.13 -7.95 1.96
CA VAL A 7 10.87 -8.70 1.84
C VAL A 7 10.45 -9.32 3.17
N ASP A 8 11.41 -9.67 4.03
CA ASP A 8 11.15 -10.27 5.34
C ASP A 8 10.48 -9.29 6.30
N GLU A 9 10.85 -8.01 6.28
CA GLU A 9 10.22 -6.97 7.10
C GLU A 9 8.74 -6.80 6.72
N LEU A 10 8.44 -6.87 5.42
CA LEU A 10 7.08 -6.74 4.89
C LEU A 10 6.17 -7.89 5.37
N ARG A 11 6.71 -9.11 5.50
CA ARG A 11 5.96 -10.29 5.97
C ARG A 11 5.50 -10.16 7.42
N THR A 12 6.19 -9.38 8.25
CA THR A 12 5.81 -9.20 9.66
C THR A 12 4.56 -8.32 9.85
N LYS A 13 4.20 -7.52 8.83
CA LYS A 13 3.12 -6.52 8.91
C LYS A 13 1.86 -6.92 8.16
N ILE A 14 1.93 -7.91 7.26
CA ILE A 14 0.80 -8.31 6.43
C ILE A 14 0.80 -9.80 6.14
N ASP A 15 -0.41 -10.38 6.12
CA ASP A 15 -0.60 -11.84 5.99
C ASP A 15 -0.02 -12.41 4.69
N SER A 16 -0.02 -11.62 3.62
CA SER A 16 0.40 -12.05 2.29
C SER A 16 1.04 -10.91 1.50
N LEU A 17 2.16 -11.20 0.84
CA LEU A 17 2.84 -10.25 -0.05
C LEU A 17 1.95 -9.85 -1.24
N TYR A 18 1.09 -10.74 -1.74
CA TYR A 18 0.15 -10.40 -2.80
C TYR A 18 -0.91 -9.41 -2.31
N ARG A 19 -1.38 -9.59 -1.07
CA ARG A 19 -2.33 -8.66 -0.43
C ARG A 19 -1.67 -7.29 -0.22
N LEU A 20 -0.40 -7.24 0.15
CA LEU A 20 0.37 -5.99 0.23
C LEU A 20 0.36 -5.24 -1.09
N VAL A 21 0.69 -5.92 -2.19
CA VAL A 21 0.72 -5.30 -3.53
C VAL A 21 -0.65 -4.72 -3.89
N ASN A 22 -1.73 -5.46 -3.64
CA ASN A 22 -3.09 -4.98 -3.93
C ASN A 22 -3.48 -3.75 -3.10
N VAL A 23 -3.20 -3.77 -1.78
CA VAL A 23 -3.51 -2.66 -0.87
C VAL A 23 -2.68 -1.43 -1.22
N ALA A 24 -1.37 -1.60 -1.40
CA ALA A 24 -0.46 -0.52 -1.77
C ALA A 24 -0.86 0.10 -3.11
N SER A 25 -1.22 -0.72 -4.11
CA SER A 25 -1.65 -0.22 -5.43
C SER A 25 -2.95 0.60 -5.33
N LYS A 26 -3.93 0.13 -4.56
CA LYS A 26 -5.16 0.88 -4.30
C LYS A 26 -4.86 2.22 -3.63
N ARG A 27 -3.92 2.23 -2.68
CA ARG A 27 -3.50 3.47 -1.99
C ARG A 27 -2.75 4.43 -2.92
N VAL A 28 -1.84 3.94 -3.76
CA VAL A 28 -1.14 4.75 -4.77
C VAL A 28 -2.15 5.52 -5.63
N ASN A 29 -3.21 4.86 -6.08
CA ASN A 29 -4.24 5.51 -6.88
C ASN A 29 -4.99 6.62 -6.11
N GLN A 30 -5.18 6.46 -4.80
CA GLN A 30 -5.75 7.53 -3.96
C GLN A 30 -4.81 8.72 -3.84
N ILE A 31 -3.51 8.47 -3.61
CA ILE A 31 -2.49 9.52 -3.51
C ILE A 31 -2.44 10.31 -4.81
N ILE A 32 -2.34 9.63 -5.95
CA ILE A 32 -2.28 10.25 -7.30
C ILE A 32 -3.53 11.09 -7.58
N LYS A 33 -4.72 10.62 -7.17
CA LYS A 33 -5.97 11.38 -7.34
C LYS A 33 -6.07 12.59 -6.41
N SER A 34 -5.54 12.48 -5.19
CA SER A 34 -5.63 13.54 -4.17
C SER A 34 -4.57 14.63 -4.35
N GLU A 35 -3.39 14.28 -4.87
CA GLU A 35 -2.28 15.22 -5.03
C GLU A 35 -2.37 15.95 -6.36
N LYS A 36 -2.34 17.28 -6.30
CA LYS A 36 -2.00 18.08 -7.48
C LYS A 36 -0.51 17.85 -7.81
N HIS A 37 -0.24 17.41 -9.04
CA HIS A 37 1.10 17.20 -9.55
C HIS A 37 1.80 18.56 -9.67
N GLY A 38 2.49 18.97 -8.60
CA GLY A 38 3.37 20.14 -8.60
C GLY A 38 4.79 19.73 -9.01
N PHE A 39 5.52 20.66 -9.61
CA PHE A 39 6.94 20.48 -9.90
C PHE A 39 7.75 20.46 -8.59
N GLY A 40 8.51 19.39 -8.35
CA GLY A 40 9.38 19.26 -7.17
C GLY A 40 9.85 17.82 -6.89
N LYS A 41 10.84 17.67 -5.99
CA LYS A 41 11.30 16.36 -5.51
C LYS A 41 10.32 15.79 -4.48
N LYS A 42 9.21 15.23 -4.96
CA LYS A 42 8.29 14.44 -4.12
C LYS A 42 8.74 12.97 -4.06
N LYS A 43 8.46 12.31 -2.93
CA LYS A 43 8.60 10.84 -2.85
C LYS A 43 7.66 10.19 -3.86
N LYS A 44 8.08 9.07 -4.46
CA LYS A 44 7.20 8.32 -5.35
C LYS A 44 5.97 7.84 -4.57
N PRO A 45 4.74 7.92 -5.13
CA PRO A 45 3.52 7.48 -4.45
C PRO A 45 3.61 6.04 -3.93
N THR A 46 4.31 5.16 -4.65
CA THR A 46 4.54 3.77 -4.23
C THR A 46 5.30 3.67 -2.92
N ILE A 47 6.32 4.52 -2.72
CA ILE A 47 7.11 4.53 -1.48
C ILE A 47 6.24 5.01 -0.33
N ILE A 48 5.45 6.07 -0.54
CA ILE A 48 4.53 6.61 0.47
C ILE A 48 3.50 5.56 0.87
N ALA A 49 2.91 4.84 -0.10
CA ALA A 49 1.92 3.81 0.19
C ALA A 49 2.51 2.63 0.99
N ILE A 50 3.75 2.21 0.69
CA ILE A 50 4.42 1.15 1.46
C ILE A 50 4.77 1.64 2.87
N ASP A 51 5.30 2.86 3.01
CA ASP A 51 5.58 3.50 4.31
C ASP A 51 4.30 3.49 5.18
N GLU A 52 3.16 3.92 4.63
CA GLU A 52 1.89 3.97 5.36
C GLU A 52 1.37 2.58 5.78
N VAL A 53 1.60 1.54 4.97
CA VAL A 53 1.25 0.16 5.35
C VAL A 53 2.18 -0.36 6.45
N MET A 54 3.49 -0.09 6.37
CA MET A 54 4.46 -0.49 7.40
C MET A 54 4.22 0.21 8.74
N GLU A 55 3.81 1.47 8.70
CA GLU A 55 3.40 2.26 9.86
C GLU A 55 2.02 1.85 10.41
N GLY A 56 1.29 0.95 9.74
CA GLY A 56 -0.03 0.48 10.16
C GLY A 56 -1.16 1.49 9.97
N LYS A 57 -0.93 2.58 9.24
CA LYS A 57 -1.96 3.58 8.90
C LYS A 57 -3.01 3.02 7.94
N ILE A 58 -2.61 2.04 7.14
CA ILE A 58 -3.46 1.36 6.16
C ILE A 58 -3.36 -0.13 6.39
N THR A 59 -4.52 -0.78 6.43
CA THR A 59 -4.61 -2.23 6.54
C THR A 59 -5.72 -2.75 5.64
N TYR A 60 -5.65 -4.04 5.32
CA TYR A 60 -6.73 -4.74 4.64
C TYR A 60 -7.72 -5.28 5.67
N ARG A 61 -9.00 -4.98 5.49
CA ARG A 61 -10.09 -5.63 6.23
C ARG A 61 -10.85 -6.51 5.26
N LYS A 62 -10.97 -7.80 5.57
CA LYS A 62 -11.83 -8.72 4.81
C LYS A 62 -13.28 -8.34 5.07
N ASN A 63 -14.04 -8.03 4.02
CA ASN A 63 -15.49 -7.91 4.10
C ASN A 63 -16.06 -9.30 3.88
N GLU A 64 -16.65 -9.90 4.91
CA GLU A 64 -17.22 -11.26 4.83
C GLU A 64 -18.35 -11.38 3.79
N LYS A 65 -18.89 -10.26 3.29
CA LYS A 65 -20.02 -10.23 2.35
C LYS A 65 -19.62 -10.13 0.87
N GLU A 66 -18.40 -9.72 0.53
CA GLU A 66 -18.01 -9.51 -0.89
C GLU A 66 -17.36 -10.74 -1.52
N ASP A 67 -16.65 -11.57 -0.74
CA ASP A 67 -15.91 -12.74 -1.27
C ASP A 67 -16.80 -13.96 -1.62
N LEU A 68 -18.11 -13.93 -1.33
CA LEU A 68 -19.04 -15.05 -1.57
C LEU A 68 -19.79 -14.98 -2.91
N THR A 69 -19.59 -13.93 -3.73
CA THR A 69 -20.42 -13.67 -4.92
C THR A 69 -19.70 -13.90 -6.25
N GLU A 70 -18.46 -14.39 -6.22
CA GLU A 70 -17.71 -14.71 -7.45
C GLU A 70 -17.20 -16.15 -7.40
N ILE A 71 -18.11 -17.11 -7.60
CA ILE A 71 -17.83 -18.44 -8.19
C ILE A 71 -18.96 -18.77 -9.16
#